data_AF-A0A970MNP1-F1
#
_entry.id   AF-A0A970MNP1-F1
#
_cell.length_a   1.000
_cell.length_b   1.000
_cell.length_c   1.000
_cell.angle_alpha   90.00
_cell.angle_beta   90.00
_cell.angle_gamma   90.00
#
_symmetry.space_group_name_H-M   'P 1'
#
loop_
_entity.id
_entity.type
_entity.pdbx_description
1 polymer ?
#
loop_
_entity_poly.entity_id
_entity_poly.type
_entity_poly.pdbx_seq_one_letter_code
_entity_poly.pdbx_strand_id
1 'polypeptide(L)'
;MERINTSGRRKTAVARVYLNPAEDGKATIIVNGKDYTQYFNTPTLRYKVEQPFKLTDNEGKYSVVANIAGGGNTGQAEALRLGISKALCEINEEFRPVLKPHGLLRRDPRMVECKKPGQPGARKKFQFSKR
;
A
#
# COMPACT_ATOMS: atom_id res chain seq x y z
N MET A 1 -6.71 -4.26 24.92
CA MET A 1 -7.02 -3.33 23.81
C MET A 1 -7.02 -4.12 22.52
N GLU A 2 -8.11 -4.03 21.77
CA GLU A 2 -8.29 -4.73 20.51
C GLU A 2 -7.36 -4.11 19.44
N ARG A 3 -6.48 -4.91 18.85
CA ARG A 3 -5.57 -4.45 17.80
C ARG A 3 -6.26 -4.62 16.45
N ILE A 4 -6.44 -3.53 15.72
CA ILE A 4 -7.08 -3.57 14.40
C ILE A 4 -6.07 -4.14 13.40
N ASN A 5 -6.43 -5.28 12.79
CA ASN A 5 -5.57 -6.01 11.87
C ASN A 5 -6.20 -6.06 10.49
N THR A 6 -5.52 -5.46 9.52
CA THR A 6 -5.97 -5.46 8.14
C THR A 6 -4.87 -5.88 7.18
N SER A 7 -5.25 -6.09 5.92
CA SER A 7 -4.30 -6.43 4.87
C SER A 7 -4.51 -5.63 3.59
N GLY A 8 -3.38 -5.26 2.99
CA GLY A 8 -3.31 -4.65 1.67
C GLY A 8 -2.46 -5.47 0.72
N ARG A 9 -2.82 -5.46 -0.57
CA ARG A 9 -2.13 -6.23 -1.61
C ARG A 9 -1.98 -5.39 -2.86
N ARG A 10 -0.79 -5.45 -3.47
CA ARG A 10 -0.52 -4.79 -4.75
C ARG A 10 0.51 -5.61 -5.53
N LYS A 11 0.19 -5.94 -6.78
CA LYS A 11 1.02 -6.86 -7.56
C LYS A 11 1.21 -8.17 -6.78
N THR A 12 2.46 -8.56 -6.53
CA THR A 12 2.86 -9.69 -5.69
C THR A 12 3.15 -9.29 -4.23
N ALA A 13 3.11 -8.00 -3.89
CA ALA A 13 3.35 -7.52 -2.54
C ALA A 13 2.10 -7.68 -1.65
N VAL A 14 2.33 -8.16 -0.43
CA VAL A 14 1.32 -8.32 0.61
C VAL A 14 1.80 -7.60 1.86
N ALA A 15 0.96 -6.71 2.39
CA ALA A 15 1.18 -5.98 3.64
C ALA A 15 0.13 -6.42 4.66
N ARG A 16 0.57 -6.88 5.83
CA ARG A 16 -0.25 -7.08 7.02
C ARG A 16 -0.02 -5.90 7.94
N VAL A 17 -1.09 -5.22 8.34
CA VAL A 17 -1.04 -3.93 9.03
C VAL A 17 -1.76 -4.06 10.35
N TYR A 18 -1.06 -3.72 11.42
CA TYR A 18 -1.61 -3.59 12.76
C TYR A 18 -1.66 -2.11 13.09
N LEU A 19 -2.85 -1.61 13.37
CA LEU A 19 -3.07 -0.22 13.73
C LEU A 19 -3.46 -0.15 15.20
N ASN A 20 -2.70 0.64 15.95
CA ASN A 20 -2.92 0.91 17.36
C ASN A 20 -3.11 2.42 17.55
N PRO A 21 -3.88 2.86 18.56
CA PRO A 21 -3.85 4.26 18.98
C PRO A 21 -2.40 4.67 19.34
N ALA A 22 -2.03 5.93 19.09
CA ALA A 22 -0.71 6.41 19.45
C ALA A 22 -0.54 6.39 20.99
N GLU A 23 0.45 5.66 21.48
CA GLU A 23 0.92 5.75 22.86
C GLU A 23 1.73 7.06 23.00
N ASP A 24 1.45 7.85 24.04
CA ASP A 24 2.13 9.11 24.39
C ASP A 24 2.15 10.20 23.29
N GLY A 25 1.15 10.21 22.40
CA GLY A 25 1.01 11.25 21.38
C GLY A 25 2.03 11.18 20.24
N LYS A 26 2.79 10.08 20.14
CA LYS A 26 3.79 9.88 19.07
C LYS A 26 3.37 8.78 18.09
N ALA A 27 2.81 9.19 16.96
CA ALA A 27 2.58 8.29 15.84
C ALA A 27 3.90 7.72 15.32
N THR A 28 4.04 6.40 15.39
CA THR A 28 5.22 5.71 14.87
C THR A 28 4.79 4.72 13.79
N ILE A 29 5.47 4.74 12.63
CA ILE A 29 5.21 3.80 11.53
C ILE A 29 6.43 2.89 11.38
N ILE A 30 6.29 1.64 11.79
CA ILE A 30 7.33 0.62 11.73
C ILE A 30 7.00 -0.39 10.64
N VAL A 31 7.94 -0.61 9.73
CA VAL A 31 7.83 -1.57 8.62
C VAL A 31 8.96 -2.59 8.74
N ASN A 32 8.60 -3.87 8.95
CA ASN A 32 9.56 -4.97 9.12
C ASN A 32 10.67 -4.68 10.15
N GLY A 33 10.32 -4.06 11.28
CA GLY A 33 11.25 -3.71 12.35
C GLY A 33 12.15 -2.50 12.08
N LYS A 34 11.93 -1.77 10.98
CA LYS A 34 12.64 -0.52 10.65
C LYS A 34 11.65 0.65 10.58
N ASP A 35 12.15 1.87 10.75
CA ASP A 35 11.33 3.06 10.54
C ASP A 35 10.93 3.18 9.05
N TYR A 36 9.71 3.65 8.79
CA TYR A 36 9.19 3.75 7.42
C TYR A 36 10.02 4.68 6.53
N THR A 37 10.68 5.70 7.09
CA THR A 37 11.54 6.60 6.32
C THR A 37 12.81 5.90 5.83
N GLN A 38 13.33 4.96 6.63
CA GLN A 38 14.50 4.15 6.29
C GLN A 38 14.12 2.98 5.36
N TYR A 39 12.89 2.48 5.45
CA TYR A 39 12.41 1.43 4.57
C TYR A 39 12.08 1.98 3.17
N PHE A 40 11.39 3.12 3.12
CA PHE A 40 11.02 3.82 1.90
C PHE A 40 11.90 5.06 1.71
N ASN A 41 13.03 4.90 1.03
CA ASN A 41 13.99 5.99 0.83
C ASN A 41 13.45 7.15 -0.01
N THR A 42 12.55 6.87 -0.96
CA THR A 42 12.04 7.89 -1.89
C THR A 42 10.89 8.69 -1.27
N PRO A 43 10.90 10.03 -1.31
CA PRO A 43 9.85 10.86 -0.71
C PRO A 43 8.46 10.60 -1.30
N THR A 44 8.38 10.26 -2.60
CA THR A 44 7.12 9.90 -3.26
C THR A 44 6.47 8.65 -2.65
N LEU A 45 7.29 7.69 -2.17
CA LEU A 45 6.78 6.48 -1.53
C LEU A 45 6.28 6.76 -0.12
N ARG A 46 6.99 7.61 0.63
CA ARG A 46 6.56 8.10 1.96
C ARG A 46 5.22 8.82 1.85
N TYR A 47 5.10 9.73 0.89
CA TYR A 47 3.85 10.44 0.60
C TYR A 47 2.66 9.48 0.37
N LYS A 48 2.87 8.39 -0.39
CA LYS A 48 1.81 7.38 -0.62
C LYS A 48 1.37 6.70 0.68
N VAL A 49 2.29 6.44 1.61
CA VAL A 49 1.97 5.81 2.90
C VAL A 49 1.22 6.77 3.82
N GLU A 50 1.58 8.05 3.81
CA GLU A 50 0.95 9.12 4.62
C GLU A 50 -0.39 9.61 4.06
N GLN A 51 -0.63 9.45 2.76
CA GLN A 51 -1.83 9.91 2.05
C GLN A 51 -3.17 9.61 2.78
N PRO A 52 -3.47 8.40 3.29
CA PRO A 52 -4.71 8.14 4.01
C PRO A 52 -4.85 8.94 5.31
N PHE A 53 -3.75 9.20 6.02
CA PHE A 53 -3.77 10.03 7.23
C PHE A 53 -4.04 11.51 6.90
N LYS A 54 -3.41 12.01 5.84
CA LYS A 54 -3.62 13.37 5.32
C LYS A 54 -5.06 13.65 4.94
N LEU A 55 -5.72 12.70 4.27
CA LEU A 55 -7.09 12.90 3.80
C LEU A 55 -8.13 12.80 4.93
N THR A 56 -7.79 12.15 6.04
CA THR A 56 -8.71 11.95 7.17
C THR A 56 -8.38 12.87 8.35
N ASP A 57 -7.45 13.82 8.17
CA ASP A 57 -6.96 14.74 9.21
C ASP A 57 -6.55 14.02 10.51
N ASN A 58 -5.96 12.83 10.35
CA ASN A 58 -5.53 11.94 11.43
C ASN A 58 -4.01 11.75 11.50
N GLU A 59 -3.26 12.72 10.98
CA GLU A 59 -1.82 12.76 11.14
C GLU A 59 -1.47 12.78 12.64
N GLY A 60 -0.52 11.94 13.07
CA GLY A 60 -0.06 11.92 14.46
C GLY A 60 -0.92 11.12 15.45
N LYS A 61 -2.13 10.67 15.08
CA LYS A 61 -3.07 10.02 16.02
C LYS A 61 -2.89 8.51 16.17
N TYR A 62 -2.31 7.85 15.18
CA TYR A 62 -2.23 6.39 15.12
C TYR A 62 -0.80 5.89 14.90
N SER A 63 -0.48 4.78 15.56
CA SER A 63 0.76 4.05 15.36
C SER A 63 0.50 2.81 14.49
N VAL A 64 1.41 2.54 13.56
CA VAL A 64 1.29 1.47 12.58
C VAL A 64 2.48 0.54 12.68
N VAL A 65 2.21 -0.76 12.84
CA VAL A 65 3.22 -1.81 12.70
C VAL A 65 2.84 -2.68 11.52
N ALA A 66 3.71 -2.78 10.53
CA ALA A 66 3.44 -3.50 9.30
C ALA A 66 4.50 -4.57 9.01
N ASN A 67 4.01 -5.76 8.64
CA ASN A 67 4.80 -6.84 8.09
C ASN A 67 4.52 -6.95 6.59
N ILE A 68 5.54 -6.73 5.77
CA ILE A 68 5.43 -6.66 4.32
C ILE A 68 6.38 -7.65 3.66
N ALA A 69 5.88 -8.39 2.67
CA ALA A 69 6.66 -9.33 1.88
C ALA A 69 6.24 -9.33 0.40
N GLY A 70 7.17 -9.69 -0.47
CA GLY A 70 6.97 -9.85 -1.91
C GLY A 70 6.99 -8.54 -2.70
N GLY A 71 7.09 -8.66 -4.04
CA GLY A 71 7.13 -7.53 -4.96
C GLY A 71 8.40 -6.68 -4.83
N GLY A 72 8.25 -5.37 -5.02
CA GLY A 72 9.30 -4.37 -4.80
C GLY A 72 8.74 -3.13 -4.10
N ASN A 73 9.61 -2.18 -3.75
CA ASN A 73 9.30 -1.07 -2.83
C ASN A 73 8.05 -0.27 -3.23
N THR A 74 7.84 -0.01 -4.52
CA THR A 74 6.67 0.72 -5.03
C THR A 74 5.36 -0.03 -4.78
N GLY A 75 5.34 -1.33 -5.08
CA GLY A 75 4.19 -2.20 -4.82
C GLY A 75 3.94 -2.38 -3.33
N GLN A 76 5.00 -2.47 -2.53
CA GLN A 76 4.92 -2.58 -1.08
C GLN A 76 4.32 -1.32 -0.43
N ALA A 77 4.75 -0.11 -0.85
CA ALA A 77 4.19 1.14 -0.35
C ALA A 77 2.69 1.25 -0.68
N GLU A 78 2.28 0.88 -1.90
CA GLU A 78 0.87 0.88 -2.30
C GLU A 78 0.04 -0.19 -1.58
N ALA A 79 0.64 -1.35 -1.28
CA ALA A 79 0.01 -2.38 -0.47
C ALA A 79 -0.20 -1.89 0.97
N LEU A 80 0.81 -1.26 1.57
CA LEU A 80 0.73 -0.68 2.91
C LEU A 80 -0.36 0.40 2.97
N ARG A 81 -0.39 1.30 1.97
CA ARG A 81 -1.43 2.34 1.83
C ARG A 81 -2.85 1.76 1.85
N LEU A 82 -3.09 0.67 1.12
CA LEU A 82 -4.40 0.01 1.10
C LEU A 82 -4.73 -0.62 2.46
N GLY A 83 -3.75 -1.21 3.15
CA GLY A 83 -3.93 -1.75 4.50
C GLY A 83 -4.34 -0.67 5.49
N ILE A 84 -3.58 0.44 5.55
CA ILE A 84 -3.88 1.58 6.43
C ILE A 84 -5.28 2.13 6.15
N SER A 85 -5.65 2.32 4.87
CA SER A 85 -6.96 2.85 4.50
C SER A 85 -8.11 1.96 4.98
N LYS A 86 -7.92 0.63 4.96
CA LYS A 86 -8.90 -0.31 5.51
C LYS A 86 -8.97 -0.25 7.02
N ALA A 87 -7.82 -0.19 7.70
CA ALA A 87 -7.77 -0.08 9.16
C ALA A 87 -8.48 1.18 9.65
N LEU A 88 -8.31 2.32 8.97
CA LEU A 88 -9.04 3.55 9.29
C LEU A 88 -10.55 3.37 9.14
N CYS A 89 -11.02 2.69 8.09
CA CYS A 89 -12.45 2.42 7.92
C CYS A 89 -13.02 1.47 8.98
N GLU A 90 -12.21 0.55 9.53
CA GLU A 90 -12.64 -0.32 10.64
C GLU A 90 -12.74 0.45 11.97
N ILE A 91 -11.97 1.52 12.15
CA ILE A 91 -12.09 2.42 13.31
C ILE A 91 -13.36 3.27 13.22
N ASN A 92 -13.56 3.91 12.08
CA ASN A 92 -14.73 4.75 11.83
C ASN A 92 -15.13 4.64 10.36
N GLU A 93 -16.37 4.19 10.15
CA GLU A 93 -16.96 4.03 8.82
C GLU A 93 -17.14 5.37 8.07
N GLU A 94 -17.17 6.49 8.79
CA GLU A 94 -17.26 7.85 8.24
C GLU A 94 -16.05 8.24 7.39
N PHE A 95 -14.91 7.57 7.54
CA PHE A 95 -13.75 7.81 6.68
C PHE A 95 -13.90 7.21 5.28
N ARG A 96 -14.84 6.29 5.08
CA ARG A 96 -15.10 5.64 3.78
C ARG A 96 -15.51 6.63 2.67
N PRO A 97 -16.47 7.56 2.86
CA PRO A 97 -16.82 8.56 1.84
C PRO A 97 -15.66 9.48 1.47
N VAL A 98 -14.72 9.74 2.38
CA VAL A 98 -13.52 10.54 2.10
C VAL A 98 -12.48 9.74 1.31
N LEU A 99 -12.22 8.49 1.69
CA LEU A 99 -11.16 7.67 1.08
C LEU A 99 -11.54 7.05 -0.28
N LYS A 100 -12.84 6.81 -0.52
CA LYS A 100 -13.35 6.12 -1.72
C LYS A 100 -13.16 6.95 -3.01
N PRO A 101 -13.46 8.26 -3.06
CA PRO A 101 -13.21 9.11 -4.24
C PRO A 101 -11.74 9.14 -4.66
N HIS A 102 -10.81 9.11 -3.69
CA HIS A 102 -9.38 9.06 -3.95
C HIS A 102 -8.85 7.65 -4.33
N GLY A 103 -9.73 6.65 -4.46
CA GLY A 103 -9.39 5.31 -4.92
C GLY A 103 -8.55 4.49 -3.93
N LEU A 104 -8.52 4.87 -2.64
CA LEU A 104 -7.63 4.27 -1.65
C LEU A 104 -8.12 2.93 -1.08
N LEU A 105 -9.41 2.63 -1.24
CA LEU A 105 -10.04 1.40 -0.75
C LEU A 105 -10.09 0.28 -1.80
N ARG A 106 -9.87 0.62 -3.08
CA ARG A 106 -9.92 -0.35 -4.18
C ARG A 106 -8.55 -0.98 -4.38
N ARG A 107 -8.49 -2.31 -4.30
CA ARG A 107 -7.30 -3.04 -4.75
C ARG A 107 -7.11 -2.84 -6.26
N ASP A 108 -5.93 -2.38 -6.67
CA ASP A 108 -5.61 -2.27 -8.10
C ASP A 108 -5.36 -3.68 -8.69
N PRO A 109 -6.20 -4.13 -9.64
CA PRO A 109 -6.17 -5.50 -10.16
C PRO A 109 -5.04 -5.76 -11.17
N ARG A 110 -4.34 -4.72 -11.65
CA ARG A 110 -3.34 -4.86 -12.70
C ARG A 110 -2.21 -5.78 -12.23
N MET A 111 -1.94 -6.85 -12.96
CA MET A 111 -0.80 -7.76 -12.77
C MET A 111 0.14 -7.73 -13.99
N VAL A 112 1.26 -8.44 -13.93
CA VAL A 112 2.11 -8.66 -15.12
C VAL A 112 1.37 -9.62 -16.04
N GLU A 113 1.17 -9.23 -17.30
CA GLU A 113 0.59 -10.12 -18.32
C GLU A 113 1.59 -11.23 -18.64
N CYS A 114 1.11 -12.46 -18.78
CA CYS A 114 1.96 -13.59 -19.13
C CYS A 114 2.57 -13.44 -20.53
N LYS A 115 3.73 -14.07 -20.77
CA LYS A 115 4.34 -14.16 -22.10
C LYS A 115 3.53 -15.13 -22.96
N LYS A 116 3.22 -14.73 -24.19
CA LYS A 116 2.53 -15.59 -25.18
C LYS A 116 3.54 -16.40 -25.99
N PRO A 117 3.26 -17.69 -26.28
CA PRO A 117 4.13 -18.48 -27.15
C PRO A 117 4.20 -17.85 -28.56
N GLY A 118 5.34 -17.95 -29.22
CA GLY A 118 5.57 -17.31 -30.52
C GLY A 118 5.75 -15.78 -30.47
N GLN A 119 5.86 -15.18 -29.29
CA GLN A 119 6.14 -13.75 -29.11
C GLN A 119 7.37 -13.52 -28.22
N PRO A 120 8.21 -12.49 -28.51
CA PRO A 120 9.33 -12.14 -27.64
C PRO A 120 8.89 -11.64 -26.25
N GLY A 121 7.67 -11.12 -26.10
CA GLY A 121 7.13 -10.66 -24.81
C GLY A 121 5.62 -10.88 -24.70
N ALA A 122 4.96 -10.25 -23.72
CA ALA A 122 3.52 -10.38 -23.53
C ALA A 122 2.68 -9.88 -24.72
N ARG A 123 3.16 -8.84 -25.41
CA ARG A 123 2.50 -8.21 -26.57
C ARG A 123 3.44 -7.86 -27.74
N LYS A 124 4.75 -7.83 -27.50
CA LYS A 124 5.73 -7.46 -28.52
C LYS A 124 5.74 -8.53 -29.62
N LYS A 125 5.66 -8.12 -30.88
CA LYS A 125 5.81 -9.00 -32.04
C LYS A 125 7.26 -8.94 -32.55
N PHE A 126 7.71 -10.01 -33.21
CA PHE A 126 8.96 -9.96 -33.95
C PHE A 126 8.83 -8.98 -35.13
N GLN A 127 9.90 -8.25 -35.42
CA GLN A 127 9.99 -7.46 -36.64
C GLN A 127 10.06 -8.43 -37.83
N PHE A 128 9.27 -8.18 -38.88
CA PHE A 128 9.30 -8.95 -40.11
C PHE A 128 9.64 -8.05 -41.30
N SER A 129 10.41 -8.56 -42.26
CA SER A 129 10.57 -7.92 -43.56
C SER A 129 9.52 -8.46 -44.52
N LYS A 130 8.91 -7.58 -45.31
CA LYS A 130 8.11 -7.99 -46.46
C LYS A 130 9.05 -8.50 -47.57
N ARG A 131 8.56 -9.40 -48.41
CA ARG A 131 9.24 -9.89 -49.61
C ARG A 131 8.62 -9.24 -50.82
#